data_AF-A0A3A5JJP5-F1
#
_entry.id   AF-A0A3A5JJP5-F1
#
_cell.length_a   1.000
_cell.length_b   1.000
_cell.length_c   1.000
_cell.angle_alpha   90.00
_cell.angle_beta   90.00
_cell.angle_gamma   90.00
#
_symmetry.space_group_name_H-M   'P 1'
#
loop_
_entity.id
_entity.type
_entity.pdbx_description
1 polymer ?
#
loop_
_entity_poly.entity_id
_entity_poly.type
_entity_poly.pdbx_seq_one_letter_code
_entity_poly.pdbx_strand_id
1 'polypeptide(L)'
;MGLSDRFRSAWIEAVEEDLECPQCASSNQSAKGMIAGEMKCDDCGYDYSYNERVSTKSRSKEWREHEEHVDELVESAMGESVTREALLEGMRFDNKDNLLVEFLDDGEQPHYILKGRTIDVEGGGDSTGYWGNDRSRKNGTEGHVHTILTDKRIVAHIPQTLGDDERNVPYDSVNGVDFDTGLIHKRLTVQTYGRTYHFSGSKSSKEECRDAAKFIRIMTE
;
A
#
# COMPACT_ATOMS: atom_id res chain seq x y z
N MET A 1 -34.39 24.48 -0.22
CA MET A 1 -33.59 23.25 -0.03
C MET A 1 -32.61 23.16 -1.17
N GLY A 2 -31.32 23.31 -0.87
CA GLY A 2 -30.26 23.27 -1.88
C GLY A 2 -29.99 21.84 -2.34
N LEU A 3 -29.41 21.67 -3.53
CA LEU A 3 -28.98 20.36 -4.04
C LEU A 3 -28.10 19.59 -3.03
N SER A 4 -27.32 20.29 -2.21
CA SER A 4 -26.49 19.71 -1.13
C SER A 4 -27.31 19.00 -0.04
N ASP A 5 -28.51 19.49 0.28
CA ASP A 5 -29.33 18.91 1.33
C ASP A 5 -29.99 17.62 0.86
N ARG A 6 -30.45 17.58 -0.39
CA ARG A 6 -31.05 16.37 -0.99
C ARG A 6 -30.04 15.24 -1.18
N PHE A 7 -28.80 15.55 -1.54
CA PHE A 7 -27.73 14.55 -1.60
C PHE A 7 -27.38 14.01 -0.22
N ARG A 8 -27.33 14.84 0.82
CA ARG A 8 -27.11 14.37 2.20
C ARG A 8 -28.24 13.48 2.71
N SER A 9 -29.50 13.84 2.46
CA SER A 9 -30.65 13.04 2.90
C SER A 9 -30.70 11.68 2.21
N ALA A 10 -30.51 11.63 0.90
CA ALA A 10 -30.52 10.37 0.14
C ALA A 10 -29.32 9.46 0.46
N TRP A 11 -28.17 10.03 0.82
CA TRP A 11 -27.01 9.25 1.28
C TRP A 11 -27.20 8.69 2.69
N ILE A 12 -27.91 9.39 3.57
CA ILE A 12 -28.24 8.91 4.92
C ILE A 12 -29.27 7.78 4.83
N GLU A 13 -30.32 7.93 4.02
CA GLU A 13 -31.35 6.88 3.82
C GLU A 13 -30.78 5.60 3.19
N ALA A 14 -29.82 5.70 2.26
CA ALA A 14 -29.21 4.54 1.61
C ALA A 14 -28.18 3.79 2.47
N VAL A 15 -27.68 4.40 3.55
CA VAL A 15 -26.71 3.79 4.48
C VAL A 15 -27.40 3.22 5.73
N GLU A 16 -28.65 3.62 6.00
CA GLU A 16 -29.42 3.15 7.16
C GLU A 16 -29.98 1.72 7.01
N GLU A 17 -30.08 1.16 5.79
CA GLU A 17 -30.80 -0.11 5.58
C GLU A 17 -30.12 -1.36 6.18
N ASP A 18 -28.83 -1.34 6.55
CA ASP A 18 -28.12 -2.54 7.06
C ASP A 18 -27.15 -2.26 8.23
N LEU A 19 -27.49 -1.35 9.14
CA LEU A 19 -26.63 -1.05 10.29
C LEU A 19 -26.89 -2.04 11.44
N GLU A 20 -26.10 -3.11 11.58
CA GLU A 20 -26.14 -4.04 12.75
C GLU A 20 -25.10 -3.71 13.84
N CYS A 21 -25.48 -3.78 15.12
CA CYS A 21 -24.66 -3.45 16.30
C CYS A 21 -23.37 -4.28 16.34
N PRO A 22 -22.18 -3.70 16.54
CA PRO A 22 -20.95 -4.48 16.61
C PRO A 22 -20.89 -5.42 17.83
N GLN A 23 -21.63 -5.13 18.90
CA GLN A 23 -21.64 -5.95 20.11
C GLN A 23 -22.70 -7.07 20.09
N CYS A 24 -23.88 -6.84 19.50
CA CYS A 24 -24.99 -7.81 19.55
C CYS A 24 -25.62 -8.14 18.18
N ALA A 25 -25.06 -7.63 17.08
CA ALA A 25 -25.55 -7.80 15.71
C ALA A 25 -26.98 -7.29 15.44
N SER A 26 -27.58 -6.52 16.35
CA SER A 26 -28.95 -6.04 16.15
C SER A 26 -29.04 -4.82 15.25
N SER A 27 -30.05 -4.78 14.38
CA SER A 27 -30.30 -3.66 13.47
C SER A 27 -30.97 -2.45 14.13
N ASN A 28 -31.36 -2.56 15.39
CA ASN A 28 -32.11 -1.53 16.10
C ASN A 28 -31.16 -0.52 16.74
N GLN A 29 -31.01 0.65 16.13
CA GLN A 29 -30.09 1.70 16.55
C GLN A 29 -30.73 3.06 16.44
N SER A 30 -30.39 3.92 17.40
CA SER A 30 -30.82 5.30 17.43
C SER A 30 -29.61 6.24 17.35
N ALA A 31 -29.69 7.23 16.46
CA ALA A 31 -28.71 8.30 16.39
C ALA A 31 -28.84 9.20 17.62
N LYS A 32 -27.72 9.45 18.30
CA LYS A 32 -27.71 10.24 19.53
C LYS A 32 -27.27 11.68 19.21
N GLY A 33 -28.25 12.56 19.06
CA GLY A 33 -28.03 14.01 18.93
C GLY A 33 -27.99 14.54 17.49
N MET A 34 -27.91 15.88 17.36
CA MET A 34 -27.95 16.58 16.06
C MET A 34 -26.63 16.50 15.27
N ILE A 35 -25.56 15.94 15.85
CA ILE A 35 -24.25 15.84 15.21
C ILE A 35 -24.04 14.38 14.80
N ALA A 36 -24.11 14.14 13.49
CA ALA A 36 -23.91 12.83 12.88
C ALA A 36 -22.53 12.26 13.26
N GLY A 37 -22.48 11.35 14.23
CA GLY A 37 -21.22 10.82 14.72
C GLY A 37 -21.35 9.80 15.84
N GLU A 38 -22.34 9.94 16.73
CA GLU A 38 -22.56 9.01 17.85
C GLU A 38 -23.85 8.20 17.65
N MET A 39 -23.74 6.88 17.73
CA MET A 39 -24.87 5.96 17.69
C MET A 39 -24.95 5.16 18.99
N LYS A 40 -26.16 4.77 19.35
CA LYS A 40 -26.40 3.82 20.43
C LYS A 40 -27.24 2.66 19.90
N CYS A 41 -26.81 1.43 20.21
CA CYS A 41 -27.65 0.27 19.95
C CYS A 41 -28.80 0.22 20.97
N ASP A 42 -30.03 0.12 20.49
CA ASP A 42 -31.21 0.13 21.35
C ASP A 42 -31.38 -1.19 22.12
N ASP A 43 -30.83 -2.30 21.63
CA ASP A 43 -30.98 -3.61 22.26
C ASP A 43 -29.93 -3.89 23.34
N CYS A 44 -28.66 -3.52 23.12
CA CYS A 44 -27.58 -3.77 24.09
C CYS A 44 -27.05 -2.50 24.78
N GLY A 45 -27.44 -1.32 24.32
CA GLY A 45 -27.02 -0.05 24.90
C GLY A 45 -25.58 0.37 24.58
N TYR A 46 -24.90 -0.32 23.66
CA TYR A 46 -23.54 0.02 23.26
C TYR A 46 -23.50 1.36 22.51
N ASP A 47 -22.77 2.34 23.05
CA ASP A 47 -22.48 3.62 22.40
C ASP A 47 -21.21 3.46 21.52
N TYR A 48 -21.26 3.87 20.25
CA TYR A 48 -20.12 3.83 19.32
C TYR A 48 -20.16 5.00 18.34
N SER A 49 -19.00 5.35 17.78
CA SER A 49 -18.93 6.40 16.76
C SER A 49 -19.09 5.85 15.33
N TYR A 50 -19.68 6.63 14.42
CA TYR A 50 -19.80 6.28 12.99
C TYR A 50 -18.41 6.00 12.37
N ASN A 51 -17.40 6.79 12.74
CA ASN A 51 -16.04 6.68 12.21
C ASN A 51 -15.35 5.36 12.64
N GLU A 52 -15.63 4.82 13.83
CA GLU A 52 -15.11 3.52 14.25
C GLU A 52 -15.71 2.34 13.45
N ARG A 53 -16.89 2.55 12.86
CA ARG A 53 -17.62 1.51 12.11
C ARG A 53 -17.26 1.43 10.63
N VAL A 54 -17.04 2.58 9.98
CA VAL A 54 -16.53 2.62 8.59
C VAL A 54 -15.17 1.92 8.50
N SER A 55 -14.37 2.01 9.56
CA SER A 55 -13.08 1.32 9.72
C SER A 55 -13.20 -0.22 9.76
N THR A 56 -14.31 -0.77 10.26
CA THR A 56 -14.41 -2.21 10.59
C THR A 56 -15.37 -3.01 9.71
N LYS A 57 -16.37 -2.39 9.06
CA LYS A 57 -17.43 -3.11 8.32
C LYS A 57 -17.32 -3.14 6.79
N SER A 58 -16.42 -2.37 6.15
CA SER A 58 -16.22 -2.48 4.69
C SER A 58 -15.10 -3.44 4.28
N ARG A 59 -14.57 -4.24 5.21
CA ARG A 59 -13.64 -5.33 4.84
C ARG A 59 -14.47 -6.47 4.27
N SER A 60 -14.51 -6.58 2.95
CA SER A 60 -15.22 -7.63 2.21
C SER A 60 -14.75 -9.04 2.65
N LYS A 61 -15.49 -10.09 2.28
CA LYS A 61 -15.06 -11.49 2.50
C LYS A 61 -13.64 -11.74 1.99
N GLU A 62 -13.24 -11.05 0.91
CA GLU A 62 -11.90 -11.13 0.31
C GLU A 62 -10.81 -10.71 1.31
N TRP A 63 -11.03 -9.65 2.10
CA TRP A 63 -10.06 -9.23 3.12
C TRP A 63 -9.75 -10.34 4.12
N ARG A 64 -10.75 -11.10 4.58
CA ARG A 64 -10.55 -12.21 5.54
C ARG A 64 -9.71 -13.34 4.96
N GLU A 65 -9.88 -13.64 3.67
CA GLU A 65 -9.07 -14.66 2.99
C GLU A 65 -7.60 -14.23 2.91
N HIS A 66 -7.35 -12.92 2.76
CA HIS A 66 -5.99 -12.39 2.83
C HIS A 66 -5.40 -12.39 4.25
N GLU A 67 -6.21 -12.29 5.31
CA GLU A 67 -5.68 -12.20 6.69
C GLU A 67 -4.89 -13.45 7.11
N GLU A 68 -5.41 -14.65 6.86
CA GLU A 68 -4.71 -15.90 7.21
C GLU A 68 -3.43 -16.06 6.39
N HIS A 69 -3.49 -15.74 5.09
CA HIS A 69 -2.32 -15.81 4.21
C HIS A 69 -1.24 -14.79 4.59
N VAL A 70 -1.64 -13.57 4.99
CA VAL A 70 -0.71 -12.51 5.38
C VAL A 70 0.11 -12.90 6.61
N ASP A 71 -0.49 -13.59 7.59
CA ASP A 71 0.25 -14.01 8.78
C ASP A 71 1.37 -15.00 8.40
N GLU A 72 1.12 -15.93 7.47
CA GLU A 72 2.15 -16.85 6.94
C GLU A 72 3.27 -16.10 6.21
N LEU A 73 2.93 -15.09 5.40
CA LEU A 73 3.91 -14.26 4.69
C LEU A 73 4.78 -13.47 5.67
N VAL A 74 4.21 -12.93 6.75
CA VAL A 74 4.93 -12.17 7.78
C VAL A 74 5.88 -13.08 8.55
N GLU A 75 5.43 -14.26 8.98
CA GLU A 75 6.28 -15.22 9.71
C GLU A 75 7.46 -15.73 8.89
N SER A 76 7.28 -15.84 7.57
CA SER A 76 8.30 -16.35 6.63
C SER A 76 9.21 -15.26 6.08
N ALA A 77 8.94 -13.98 6.36
CA ALA A 77 9.74 -12.87 5.88
C ALA A 77 11.12 -12.82 6.54
N MET A 78 12.13 -12.34 5.78
CA MET A 78 13.48 -12.17 6.32
C MET A 78 13.67 -10.79 6.97
N GLY A 79 12.95 -9.77 6.49
CA GLY A 79 13.00 -8.40 6.96
C GLY A 79 11.83 -8.04 7.87
N GLU A 80 12.08 -7.17 8.85
CA GLU A 80 11.06 -6.68 9.79
C GLU A 80 10.07 -5.71 9.13
N SER A 81 10.36 -5.24 7.90
CA SER A 81 9.46 -4.36 7.16
C SER A 81 8.23 -5.05 6.58
N VAL A 82 8.23 -6.38 6.50
CA VAL A 82 7.06 -7.16 6.08
C VAL A 82 6.16 -7.34 7.29
N THR A 83 5.29 -6.37 7.54
CA THR A 83 4.29 -6.46 8.61
C THR A 83 2.90 -6.64 8.04
N ARG A 84 1.98 -7.14 8.88
CA ARG A 84 0.56 -7.26 8.55
C ARG A 84 -0.01 -5.91 8.14
N GLU A 85 0.34 -4.85 8.86
CA GLU A 85 -0.09 -3.50 8.53
C GLU A 85 0.44 -3.04 7.19
N ALA A 86 1.69 -3.36 6.84
CA ALA A 86 2.27 -3.02 5.54
C ALA A 86 1.56 -3.78 4.41
N LEU A 87 1.39 -5.09 4.52
CA LEU A 87 0.75 -5.90 3.46
C LEU A 87 -0.73 -5.57 3.26
N LEU A 88 -1.42 -5.18 4.33
CA LEU A 88 -2.82 -4.77 4.32
C LEU A 88 -3.01 -3.24 4.24
N GLU A 89 -1.94 -2.47 4.03
CA GLU A 89 -2.03 -1.02 3.91
C GLU A 89 -2.74 -0.66 2.61
N GLY A 90 -4.00 -0.22 2.72
CA GLY A 90 -4.76 0.26 1.56
C GLY A 90 -4.07 1.47 0.92
N MET A 91 -3.70 1.34 -0.35
CA MET A 91 -2.96 2.37 -1.07
C MET A 91 -3.90 3.47 -1.56
N ARG A 92 -4.19 4.43 -0.67
CA ARG A 92 -5.18 5.48 -0.89
C ARG A 92 -4.82 6.41 -2.04
N PHE A 93 -5.51 6.31 -3.18
CA PHE A 93 -5.86 7.48 -4.01
C PHE A 93 -7.22 7.38 -4.73
N ASP A 94 -7.77 6.18 -4.95
CA ASP A 94 -8.94 5.99 -5.82
C ASP A 94 -10.07 5.11 -5.22
N ASN A 95 -10.30 5.14 -3.91
CA ASN A 95 -11.36 4.37 -3.23
C ASN A 95 -11.35 2.85 -3.49
N LYS A 96 -10.33 2.32 -4.16
CA LYS A 96 -10.08 0.88 -4.23
C LYS A 96 -9.09 0.54 -3.14
N ASP A 97 -9.50 -0.39 -2.29
CA ASP A 97 -8.67 -0.97 -1.25
C ASP A 97 -7.62 -1.90 -1.87
N ASN A 98 -6.74 -1.37 -2.74
CA ASN A 98 -5.67 -2.16 -3.32
C ASN A 98 -4.68 -2.49 -2.21
N LEU A 99 -4.62 -3.76 -1.83
CA LEU A 99 -3.72 -4.26 -0.78
C LEU A 99 -2.37 -4.57 -1.41
N LEU A 100 -1.28 -4.36 -0.67
CA LEU A 100 0.05 -4.71 -1.19
C LEU A 100 0.19 -6.21 -1.48
N VAL A 101 -0.53 -7.06 -0.75
CA VAL A 101 -0.58 -8.51 -1.00
C VAL A 101 -1.17 -8.87 -2.36
N GLU A 102 -2.02 -8.03 -2.95
CA GLU A 102 -2.63 -8.30 -4.28
C GLU A 102 -1.64 -8.13 -5.44
N PHE A 103 -0.46 -7.54 -5.19
CA PHE A 103 0.62 -7.39 -6.17
C PHE A 103 1.58 -8.58 -6.19
N LEU A 104 1.35 -9.57 -5.33
CA LEU A 104 2.12 -10.81 -5.25
C LEU A 104 1.45 -11.88 -6.09
N ASP A 105 2.25 -12.60 -6.88
CA ASP A 105 1.77 -13.79 -7.59
C ASP A 105 1.47 -14.92 -6.57
N ASP A 106 0.65 -15.89 -6.94
CA ASP A 106 0.36 -17.04 -6.08
C ASP A 106 1.65 -17.72 -5.56
N GLY A 107 1.74 -17.83 -4.23
CA GLY A 107 2.89 -18.40 -3.53
C GLY A 107 4.19 -17.60 -3.65
N GLU A 108 4.13 -16.33 -4.06
CA GLU A 108 5.28 -15.42 -4.00
C GLU A 108 5.49 -14.90 -2.56
N GLN A 109 6.71 -15.01 -2.05
CA GLN A 109 7.04 -14.66 -0.67
C GLN A 109 7.73 -13.29 -0.62
N PRO A 110 7.14 -12.25 0.01
CA PRO A 110 7.81 -11.00 0.26
C PRO A 110 8.81 -11.15 1.41
N HIS A 111 10.02 -10.63 1.23
CA HIS A 111 11.05 -10.65 2.26
C HIS A 111 11.39 -9.26 2.79
N TYR A 112 11.23 -8.21 1.98
CA TYR A 112 11.45 -6.82 2.39
C TYR A 112 10.46 -5.87 1.70
N ILE A 113 10.01 -4.83 2.41
CA ILE A 113 9.19 -3.73 1.88
C ILE A 113 9.89 -2.39 2.17
N LEU A 114 10.37 -1.74 1.11
CA LEU A 114 10.96 -0.41 1.21
C LEU A 114 9.91 0.65 0.91
N LYS A 115 9.80 1.65 1.81
CA LYS A 115 8.88 2.78 1.68
C LYS A 115 9.62 4.02 1.24
N GLY A 116 9.08 4.67 0.21
CA GLY A 116 9.71 5.79 -0.47
C GLY A 116 8.75 6.85 -0.97
N ARG A 117 9.31 7.80 -1.71
CA ARG A 117 8.54 8.86 -2.39
C ARG A 117 8.67 8.78 -3.91
N THR A 118 9.77 8.25 -4.40
CA THR A 118 10.13 8.31 -5.81
C THR A 118 10.79 7.02 -6.25
N ILE A 119 10.60 6.71 -7.52
CA ILE A 119 11.42 5.78 -8.27
C ILE A 119 11.93 6.50 -9.51
N ASP A 120 13.24 6.44 -9.72
CA ASP A 120 13.86 6.99 -10.94
C ASP A 120 14.27 5.82 -11.83
N VAL A 121 13.93 5.87 -13.11
CA VAL A 121 14.33 4.88 -14.11
C VAL A 121 15.18 5.58 -15.17
N GLU A 122 16.40 5.07 -15.40
CA GLU A 122 17.33 5.54 -16.43
C GLU A 122 17.46 4.51 -17.55
N GLY A 123 17.72 4.96 -18.79
CA GLY A 123 18.06 4.08 -19.93
C GLY A 123 16.87 3.55 -20.72
N GLY A 124 15.71 4.22 -20.65
CA GLY A 124 14.48 3.77 -21.31
C GLY A 124 14.19 4.37 -22.68
N GLY A 125 14.87 5.45 -23.10
CA GLY A 125 14.55 6.16 -24.35
C GLY A 125 13.20 6.91 -24.35
N ASP A 126 12.34 6.65 -23.38
CA ASP A 126 11.01 7.26 -23.23
C ASP A 126 11.07 8.72 -22.73
N SER A 127 12.26 9.23 -22.39
CA SER A 127 12.49 10.60 -21.95
C SER A 127 13.61 11.29 -22.72
N THR A 128 13.40 11.52 -24.02
CA THR A 128 14.25 12.44 -24.81
C THR A 128 13.95 13.89 -24.42
N GLY A 129 14.33 14.30 -23.21
CA GLY A 129 14.46 15.71 -22.90
C GLY A 129 15.51 16.31 -23.84
N TYR A 130 15.20 17.47 -24.44
CA TYR A 130 16.09 18.24 -25.35
C TYR A 130 17.48 18.59 -24.74
N TRP A 131 17.70 18.25 -23.46
CA TRP A 131 18.87 18.53 -22.65
C TRP A 131 19.56 17.26 -22.08
N GLY A 132 19.36 16.09 -22.69
CA GLY A 132 20.28 14.94 -22.50
C GLY A 132 20.26 14.22 -21.15
N ASN A 133 19.28 14.46 -20.28
CA ASN A 133 19.04 13.65 -19.09
C ASN A 133 17.90 12.66 -19.37
N ASP A 134 18.22 11.44 -19.82
CA ASP A 134 17.24 10.36 -20.05
C ASP A 134 16.84 9.68 -18.73
N ARG A 135 16.26 10.48 -17.83
CA ARG A 135 15.76 10.05 -16.52
C ARG A 135 14.26 10.22 -16.47
N SER A 136 13.54 9.10 -16.37
CA SER A 136 12.12 9.10 -16.09
C SER A 136 11.91 8.96 -14.57
N ARG A 137 11.68 10.10 -13.90
CA ARG A 137 11.31 10.14 -12.48
C ARG A 137 9.80 9.98 -12.34
N LYS A 138 9.38 8.94 -11.65
CA LYS A 138 7.99 8.77 -11.22
C LYS A 138 7.89 9.16 -9.74
N ASN A 139 7.05 10.16 -9.48
CA ASN A 139 6.73 10.59 -8.13
C ASN A 139 5.40 9.97 -7.74
N GLY A 140 5.39 9.24 -6.63
CA GLY A 140 4.15 8.93 -5.93
C GLY A 140 3.85 10.03 -4.90
N THR A 141 2.66 9.98 -4.30
CA THR A 141 2.39 10.75 -3.10
C THR A 141 3.32 10.29 -1.97
N GLU A 142 3.78 11.22 -1.14
CA GLU A 142 4.84 10.96 -0.16
C GLU A 142 4.52 9.77 0.75
N GLY A 143 5.39 8.75 0.77
CA GLY A 143 5.26 7.57 1.61
C GLY A 143 4.45 6.43 0.99
N HIS A 144 3.91 6.60 -0.22
CA HIS A 144 3.06 5.60 -0.86
C HIS A 144 3.74 4.82 -1.98
N VAL A 145 5.02 5.12 -2.30
CA VAL A 145 5.79 4.27 -3.22
C VAL A 145 6.37 3.12 -2.43
N HIS A 146 5.96 1.91 -2.79
CA HIS A 146 6.40 0.68 -2.15
C HIS A 146 7.32 -0.08 -3.10
N THR A 147 8.45 -0.56 -2.59
CA THR A 147 9.33 -1.50 -3.30
C THR A 147 9.39 -2.78 -2.51
N ILE A 148 8.74 -3.82 -3.02
CA ILE A 148 8.65 -5.15 -2.43
C ILE A 148 9.75 -6.01 -3.07
N LEU A 149 10.56 -6.65 -2.24
CA LEU A 149 11.54 -7.64 -2.68
C LEU A 149 11.00 -9.01 -2.28
N THR A 150 10.80 -9.87 -3.26
CA THR A 150 10.22 -11.20 -3.08
C THR A 150 11.26 -12.29 -3.35
N ASP A 151 10.87 -13.55 -3.24
CA ASP A 151 11.69 -14.68 -3.68
C ASP A 151 11.76 -14.82 -5.22
N LYS A 152 10.93 -14.10 -5.98
CA LYS A 152 10.86 -14.17 -7.45
C LYS A 152 11.38 -12.93 -8.16
N ARG A 153 11.08 -11.73 -7.65
CA ARG A 153 11.35 -10.46 -8.33
C ARG A 153 11.36 -9.26 -7.36
N ILE A 154 11.75 -8.11 -7.89
CA ILE A 154 11.53 -6.82 -7.23
C ILE A 154 10.28 -6.19 -7.88
N VAL A 155 9.29 -5.88 -7.05
CA VAL A 155 8.06 -5.20 -7.47
C VAL A 155 8.07 -3.80 -6.90
N ALA A 156 7.88 -2.77 -7.72
CA ALA A 156 7.63 -1.42 -7.24
C ALA A 156 6.26 -0.93 -7.66
N HIS A 157 5.45 -0.61 -6.65
CA HIS A 157 4.14 0.00 -6.82
C HIS A 157 4.25 1.51 -6.62
N ILE A 158 3.68 2.26 -7.56
CA ILE A 158 3.76 3.72 -7.64
C ILE A 158 2.34 4.25 -7.80
N PRO A 159 1.67 4.64 -6.71
CA PRO A 159 0.33 5.18 -6.81
C PRO A 159 0.37 6.56 -7.48
N GLN A 160 -0.43 6.73 -8.53
CA GLN A 160 -0.59 8.02 -9.22
C GLN A 160 -2.06 8.40 -9.34
N THR A 161 -2.35 9.70 -9.37
CA THR A 161 -3.72 10.22 -9.44
C THR A 161 -4.49 9.76 -10.69
N LEU A 162 -3.81 9.39 -11.77
CA LEU A 162 -4.40 8.96 -13.05
C LEU A 162 -4.33 7.44 -13.27
N GLY A 163 -3.94 6.69 -12.25
CA GLY A 163 -3.73 5.24 -12.30
C GLY A 163 -2.38 4.86 -11.71
N ASP A 164 -2.34 3.69 -11.11
CA ASP A 164 -1.12 3.14 -10.52
C ASP A 164 -0.14 2.70 -11.63
N ASP A 165 1.16 2.92 -11.39
CA ASP A 165 2.25 2.42 -12.24
C ASP A 165 2.99 1.33 -11.45
N GLU A 166 3.30 0.23 -12.13
CA GLU A 166 3.97 -0.93 -11.52
C GLU A 166 5.24 -1.25 -12.30
N ARG A 167 6.30 -1.61 -11.57
CA ARG A 167 7.57 -2.02 -12.14
C ARG A 167 7.99 -3.36 -11.57
N ASN A 168 8.11 -4.34 -12.46
CA ASN A 168 8.64 -5.66 -12.16
C ASN A 168 10.06 -5.77 -12.68
N VAL A 169 11.00 -6.11 -11.81
CA VAL A 169 12.40 -6.37 -12.15
C VAL A 169 12.73 -7.80 -11.72
N PRO A 170 12.77 -8.77 -12.65
CA PRO A 170 13.14 -10.13 -12.32
C PRO A 170 14.64 -10.21 -11.99
N TYR A 171 15.03 -11.08 -11.05
CA TYR A 171 16.40 -11.16 -10.57
C TYR A 171 17.41 -11.56 -11.66
N ASP A 172 17.00 -12.39 -12.62
CA ASP A 172 17.83 -12.80 -13.77
C ASP A 172 18.26 -11.64 -14.68
N SER A 173 17.54 -10.51 -14.63
CA SER A 173 17.84 -9.31 -15.40
C SER A 173 18.82 -8.36 -14.69
N VAL A 174 19.06 -8.56 -13.39
CA VAL A 174 19.87 -7.69 -12.55
C VAL A 174 21.35 -8.01 -12.75
N ASN A 175 22.15 -6.99 -13.05
CA ASN A 175 23.60 -7.11 -13.25
C ASN A 175 24.43 -6.34 -12.22
N GLY A 176 23.78 -5.54 -11.37
CA GLY A 176 24.44 -4.74 -10.36
C GLY A 176 23.47 -4.20 -9.33
N VAL A 177 23.90 -4.16 -8.07
CA VAL A 177 23.10 -3.62 -6.96
C VAL A 177 23.99 -2.75 -6.08
N ASP A 178 23.57 -1.51 -5.88
CA ASP A 178 24.24 -0.57 -5.00
C ASP A 178 23.26 0.07 -4.01
N PHE A 179 23.76 0.43 -2.83
CA PHE A 179 22.96 1.06 -1.79
C PHE A 179 23.67 2.30 -1.24
N ASP A 180 23.17 3.46 -1.65
CA ASP A 180 23.65 4.76 -1.24
C ASP A 180 22.90 5.27 -0.01
N THR A 181 23.64 5.64 1.03
CA THR A 181 23.07 6.28 2.22
C THR A 181 23.67 7.66 2.43
N GLY A 182 22.88 8.69 2.15
CA GLY A 182 23.11 10.04 2.64
C GLY A 182 22.46 10.28 4.01
N LEU A 183 22.67 11.47 4.58
CA LEU A 183 22.04 11.88 5.84
C LEU A 183 20.50 11.86 5.78
N ILE A 184 19.93 12.21 4.62
CA ILE A 184 18.47 12.36 4.43
C ILE A 184 17.93 11.33 3.44
N HIS A 185 18.77 10.88 2.51
CA HIS A 185 18.32 10.05 1.38
C HIS A 185 18.95 8.67 1.44
N LYS A 186 18.10 7.64 1.35
CA LYS A 186 18.48 6.24 1.21
C LYS A 186 18.01 5.81 -0.18
N ARG A 187 18.93 5.31 -0.99
CA ARG A 187 18.66 4.95 -2.38
C ARG A 187 19.23 3.57 -2.67
N LEU A 188 18.34 2.67 -3.09
CA LEU A 188 18.71 1.37 -3.63
C LEU A 188 18.75 1.48 -5.15
N THR A 189 19.93 1.27 -5.73
CA THR A 189 20.16 1.30 -7.17
C THR A 189 20.26 -0.13 -7.68
N VAL A 190 19.40 -0.51 -8.62
CA VAL A 190 19.40 -1.81 -9.28
C VAL A 190 19.65 -1.60 -10.76
N GLN A 191 20.76 -2.13 -11.24
CA GLN A 191 21.15 -2.08 -12.64
C GLN A 191 20.69 -3.36 -13.33
N THR A 192 20.11 -3.20 -14.51
CA THR A 192 19.74 -4.30 -15.41
C THR A 192 20.42 -4.11 -16.75
N TYR A 193 20.31 -5.07 -17.67
CA TYR A 193 20.88 -4.92 -19.01
C TYR A 193 20.31 -3.76 -19.82
N GLY A 194 19.07 -3.33 -19.55
CA GLY A 194 18.42 -2.27 -20.31
C GLY A 194 18.20 -0.97 -19.54
N ARG A 195 18.08 -1.03 -18.22
CA ARG A 195 17.64 0.09 -17.38
C ARG A 195 18.33 0.11 -16.03
N THR A 196 18.45 1.30 -15.45
CA THR A 196 18.85 1.47 -14.04
C THR A 196 17.66 1.98 -13.25
N TYR A 197 17.31 1.27 -12.18
CA TYR A 197 16.23 1.63 -11.27
C TYR A 197 16.82 2.20 -10.00
N HIS A 198 16.30 3.33 -9.53
CA HIS A 198 16.65 3.93 -8.26
C HIS A 198 15.42 3.98 -7.36
N PHE A 199 15.32 3.02 -6.45
CA PHE A 199 14.25 2.93 -5.47
C PHE A 199 14.58 3.79 -4.24
N SER A 200 13.62 4.62 -3.81
CA SER A 200 13.76 5.40 -2.59
C SER A 200 13.40 4.54 -1.38
N GLY A 201 14.30 4.41 -0.42
CA GLY A 201 14.03 3.82 0.89
C GLY A 201 13.92 4.89 1.98
N SER A 202 13.49 6.11 1.65
CA SER A 202 13.59 7.27 2.56
C SER A 202 12.76 7.16 3.84
N LYS A 203 11.70 6.33 3.82
CA LYS A 203 10.84 6.07 4.99
C LYS A 203 11.15 4.73 5.68
N SER A 204 12.00 3.89 5.11
CA SER A 204 12.48 2.64 5.74
C SER A 204 13.72 2.89 6.60
N SER A 205 14.07 1.97 7.50
CA SER A 205 15.30 2.06 8.31
C SER A 205 16.55 1.90 7.43
N LYS A 206 17.72 2.32 7.93
CA LYS A 206 18.96 2.22 7.13
C LYS A 206 19.41 0.76 7.01
N GLU A 207 19.21 0.02 8.08
CA GLU A 207 19.51 -1.39 8.27
C GLU A 207 18.67 -2.21 7.31
N GLU A 208 17.36 -1.96 7.27
CA GLU A 208 16.42 -2.66 6.37
C GLU A 208 16.80 -2.49 4.90
N CYS A 209 17.07 -1.26 4.47
CA CYS A 209 17.48 -1.01 3.09
C CYS A 209 18.83 -1.68 2.75
N ARG A 210 19.74 -1.79 3.73
CA ARG A 210 21.02 -2.48 3.53
C ARG A 210 20.83 -3.98 3.40
N ASP A 211 19.97 -4.57 4.22
CA ASP A 211 19.72 -6.01 4.20
C ASP A 211 18.90 -6.40 2.95
N ALA A 212 17.95 -5.56 2.54
CA ALA A 212 17.30 -5.65 1.24
C ALA A 212 18.31 -5.64 0.07
N ALA A 213 19.30 -4.74 0.09
CA ALA A 213 20.34 -4.70 -0.95
C ALA A 213 21.20 -5.97 -0.97
N LYS A 214 21.51 -6.55 0.20
CA LYS A 214 22.23 -7.84 0.28
C LYS A 214 21.37 -8.99 -0.22
N PHE A 215 20.08 -9.00 0.11
CA PHE A 215 19.14 -10.00 -0.34
C PHE A 215 19.08 -10.06 -1.86
N ILE A 216 18.98 -8.91 -2.55
CA ILE A 216 19.02 -8.90 -4.03
C ILE A 216 20.30 -9.53 -4.55
N ARG A 217 21.46 -9.22 -3.97
CA ARG A 217 22.74 -9.80 -4.40
C ARG A 217 22.74 -11.33 -4.28
N ILE A 218 22.21 -11.88 -3.20
CA ILE A 218 22.07 -13.33 -3.00
C ILE A 218 21.15 -13.94 -4.05
N MET A 219 20.04 -13.28 -4.38
CA MET A 219 19.08 -13.77 -5.38
C MET A 219 19.59 -13.69 -6.83
N THR A 220 20.67 -12.94 -7.08
CA THR A 220 21.28 -12.76 -8.41
C THR A 220 22.51 -13.64 -8.66
N GLU A 221 22.98 -14.36 -7.63
CA GLU A 221 24.11 -15.30 -7.72
C GLU A 221 23.65 -16.70 -8.14
#